data_AF-A0A3B8XJA4-F1
#
_entry.id   AF-A0A3B8XJA4-F1
#
_cell.length_a   1.000
_cell.length_b   1.000
_cell.length_c   1.000
_cell.angle_alpha   90.00
_cell.angle_beta   90.00
_cell.angle_gamma   90.00
#
_symmetry.space_group_name_H-M   'P 1'
#
loop_
_entity.id
_entity.type
_entity.pdbx_description
1 polymer ?
#
loop_
_entity_poly.entity_id
_entity_poly.type
_entity_poly.pdbx_seq_one_letter_code
_entity_poly.pdbx_strand_id
1 'polypeptide(L)'
;MSIGYRVLGALAICISFAAPPFAISTAIAATGSVEVSTAPLLWNPEDRNETRTGKLSWAGGIEITSPNKDFGGWSGLAVSKDGAAMLSVSDTGHWLTAILLYDERGRLSGMAEAKMAPLLGLDGNPVAGKSLGDAESLVVQPGASDSLMGTAYVGFERAHRIWRYDLKTYGADARPEQLLTQRHFGRLNNNGGIESLEVLPPAEPGGEPRILAITEDTLDPLGNIKGFIADGHDIAWFGLRQREPFSPTDMAVLPDGNLLLLERRYSPLAGVGMQMRLVPGDSLGKDAVLDGEVLIDVGQRYSIDNMEGLAVRQDENGDLFVYLISDDNFNPLQRTLLLMFKLDLEMQPDRTPAPMSEGEDIKRLQSPGEDGSSAEAGQSEEAGQEPM
;
A
#
# COMPACT_ATOMS: atom_id res chain seq x y z
N MET A 1 46.91 -75.77 -6.94
CA MET A 1 45.64 -75.07 -7.27
C MET A 1 45.97 -73.60 -7.48
N SER A 2 46.06 -73.17 -8.74
CA SER A 2 46.37 -71.79 -9.12
C SER A 2 45.05 -71.05 -9.36
N ILE A 3 44.78 -70.02 -8.59
CA ILE A 3 43.58 -69.17 -8.73
C ILE A 3 44.03 -67.89 -9.43
N GLY A 4 43.64 -67.74 -10.70
CA GLY A 4 43.88 -66.55 -11.49
C GLY A 4 42.87 -65.45 -11.15
N TYR A 5 43.36 -64.27 -10.79
CA TYR A 5 42.55 -63.05 -10.72
C TYR A 5 42.57 -62.36 -12.09
N ARG A 6 41.39 -62.25 -12.71
CA ARG A 6 41.16 -61.40 -13.89
C ARG A 6 40.93 -59.96 -13.42
N VAL A 7 41.78 -59.05 -13.86
CA VAL A 7 41.59 -57.61 -13.71
C VAL A 7 40.67 -57.15 -14.87
N LEU A 8 39.46 -56.70 -14.56
CA LEU A 8 38.63 -55.94 -15.49
C LEU A 8 39.01 -54.46 -15.35
N GLY A 9 39.66 -53.90 -16.38
CA GLY A 9 39.81 -52.45 -16.50
C GLY A 9 38.52 -51.85 -17.04
N ALA A 10 37.83 -51.06 -16.22
CA ALA A 10 36.70 -50.24 -16.67
C ALA A 10 37.24 -48.91 -17.20
N LEU A 11 37.11 -48.70 -18.51
CA LEU A 11 37.42 -47.44 -19.18
C LEU A 11 36.25 -46.46 -18.94
N ALA A 12 36.47 -45.44 -18.11
CA ALA A 12 35.49 -44.37 -17.90
C ALA A 12 35.52 -43.42 -19.11
N ILE A 13 34.46 -43.45 -19.92
CA ILE A 13 34.22 -42.48 -20.99
C ILE A 13 33.54 -41.26 -20.36
N CYS A 14 34.28 -40.16 -20.21
CA CYS A 14 33.72 -38.86 -19.87
C CYS A 14 32.94 -38.32 -21.07
N ILE A 15 31.62 -38.44 -21.05
CA ILE A 15 30.73 -37.76 -21.99
C ILE A 15 30.48 -36.35 -21.43
N SER A 16 31.16 -35.36 -22.00
CA SER A 16 30.86 -33.95 -21.75
C SER A 16 29.51 -33.61 -22.35
N PHE A 17 28.46 -33.56 -21.54
CA PHE A 17 27.20 -32.93 -21.92
C PHE A 17 27.41 -31.42 -21.96
N ALA A 18 27.63 -30.87 -23.16
CA ALA A 18 27.47 -29.44 -23.38
C ALA A 18 25.97 -29.11 -23.23
N ALA A 19 25.58 -28.60 -22.06
CA ALA A 19 24.26 -28.02 -21.89
C ALA A 19 24.10 -26.86 -22.89
N PRO A 20 23.00 -26.78 -23.66
CA PRO A 20 22.76 -25.62 -24.48
C PRO A 20 22.67 -24.39 -23.57
N PRO A 21 23.21 -23.23 -23.98
CA PRO A 21 23.04 -22.01 -23.21
C PRO A 21 21.54 -21.74 -23.06
N PHE A 22 21.07 -21.66 -21.81
CA PHE A 22 19.76 -21.10 -21.51
C PHE A 22 19.73 -19.68 -22.09
N ALA A 23 19.01 -19.50 -23.19
CA ALA A 23 18.66 -18.17 -23.65
C ALA A 23 17.71 -17.58 -22.61
N ILE A 24 18.24 -16.76 -21.70
CA ILE A 24 17.42 -15.87 -20.89
C ILE A 24 16.79 -14.92 -21.89
N SER A 25 15.53 -15.17 -22.23
CA SER A 25 14.73 -14.20 -22.97
C SER A 25 14.57 -12.99 -22.06
N THR A 26 15.39 -11.96 -22.27
CA THR A 26 15.13 -10.62 -21.73
C THR A 26 14.00 -10.02 -22.56
N ALA A 27 12.80 -10.59 -22.44
CA ALA A 27 11.60 -9.88 -22.84
C ALA A 27 11.48 -8.69 -21.87
N ILE A 28 11.91 -7.52 -22.33
CA ILE A 28 11.49 -6.26 -21.74
C ILE A 28 9.96 -6.28 -21.89
N ALA A 29 9.26 -6.58 -20.81
CA ALA A 29 7.80 -6.60 -20.82
C ALA A 29 7.34 -5.15 -21.01
N ALA A 30 7.05 -4.82 -22.27
CA ALA A 30 6.60 -3.50 -22.67
C ALA A 30 5.21 -3.24 -22.10
N THR A 31 4.92 -1.97 -21.79
CA THR A 31 3.56 -1.53 -21.49
C THR A 31 2.62 -1.97 -22.62
N GLY A 32 1.63 -2.80 -22.29
CA GLY A 32 0.72 -3.40 -23.25
C GLY A 32 -0.70 -2.92 -23.02
N SER A 33 -1.43 -2.61 -24.10
CA SER A 33 -2.89 -2.51 -24.01
C SER A 33 -3.46 -3.88 -23.63
N VAL A 34 -4.43 -3.89 -22.73
CA VAL A 34 -5.10 -5.10 -22.27
C VAL A 34 -6.57 -5.03 -22.63
N GLU A 35 -7.07 -6.11 -23.21
CA GLU A 35 -8.49 -6.24 -23.50
C GLU A 35 -9.25 -6.42 -22.19
N VAL A 36 -10.24 -5.57 -21.95
CA VAL A 36 -11.14 -5.65 -20.81
C VAL A 36 -12.58 -5.56 -21.29
N SER A 37 -13.45 -6.35 -20.68
CA SER A 37 -14.89 -6.28 -20.82
C SER A 37 -15.50 -5.88 -19.49
N THR A 38 -16.48 -4.98 -19.53
CA THR A 38 -17.14 -4.47 -18.31
C THR A 38 -18.65 -4.73 -18.34
N ALA A 39 -19.21 -5.06 -17.19
CA ALA A 39 -20.65 -5.24 -17.00
C ALA A 39 -21.14 -4.38 -15.82
N PRO A 40 -22.10 -3.48 -16.01
CA PRO A 40 -22.65 -2.67 -14.92
C PRO A 40 -23.34 -3.52 -13.84
N LEU A 41 -23.20 -3.09 -12.59
CA LEU A 41 -23.76 -3.75 -11.42
C LEU A 41 -24.90 -2.94 -10.79
N LEU A 42 -25.73 -3.65 -10.02
CA LEU A 42 -26.62 -3.04 -9.03
C LEU A 42 -25.96 -3.19 -7.66
N TRP A 43 -26.17 -2.21 -6.77
CA TRP A 43 -25.64 -2.32 -5.40
C TRP A 43 -26.22 -3.53 -4.66
N ASN A 44 -27.55 -3.62 -4.60
CA ASN A 44 -28.26 -4.81 -4.16
C ASN A 44 -28.85 -5.52 -5.40
N PRO A 45 -28.36 -6.72 -5.77
CA PRO A 45 -28.90 -7.50 -6.88
C PRO A 45 -30.38 -7.89 -6.72
N GLU A 46 -30.88 -7.97 -5.49
CA GLU A 46 -32.26 -8.36 -5.17
C GLU A 46 -33.21 -7.15 -5.08
N ASP A 47 -32.70 -5.95 -4.85
CA ASP A 47 -33.49 -4.70 -4.82
C ASP A 47 -32.77 -3.53 -5.52
N ARG A 48 -33.18 -3.26 -6.77
CA ARG A 48 -32.65 -2.16 -7.58
C ARG A 48 -32.90 -0.76 -7.01
N ASN A 49 -33.81 -0.62 -6.05
CA ASN A 49 -34.13 0.66 -5.42
C ASN A 49 -33.30 0.90 -4.16
N GLU A 50 -32.62 -0.11 -3.62
CA GLU A 50 -31.69 0.06 -2.52
C GLU A 50 -30.38 0.66 -3.05
N THR A 51 -30.28 1.99 -2.98
CA THR A 51 -29.10 2.75 -3.43
C THR A 51 -28.36 3.43 -2.29
N ARG A 52 -28.71 3.11 -1.03
CA ARG A 52 -28.06 3.70 0.14
C ARG A 52 -27.95 2.69 1.27
N THR A 53 -26.75 2.55 1.83
CA THR A 53 -26.47 1.67 2.96
C THR A 53 -25.48 2.36 3.88
N GLY A 54 -25.86 2.55 5.15
CA GLY A 54 -25.06 3.34 6.08
C GLY A 54 -24.87 4.78 5.58
N LYS A 55 -23.61 5.22 5.48
CA LYS A 55 -23.21 6.53 4.93
C LYS A 55 -22.82 6.50 3.45
N LEU A 56 -23.00 5.37 2.75
CA LEU A 56 -22.66 5.26 1.34
C LEU A 56 -23.92 5.29 0.47
N SER A 57 -23.91 6.16 -0.54
CA SER A 57 -24.91 6.25 -1.59
C SER A 57 -24.33 5.72 -2.90
N TRP A 58 -24.95 4.71 -3.50
CA TRP A 58 -24.46 4.04 -4.72
C TRP A 58 -24.32 5.01 -5.89
N ALA A 59 -23.11 5.10 -6.43
CA ALA A 59 -22.76 5.95 -7.58
C ALA A 59 -22.28 5.12 -8.78
N GLY A 60 -22.64 3.83 -8.85
CA GLY A 60 -22.31 2.95 -9.96
C GLY A 60 -21.21 1.94 -9.62
N GLY A 61 -21.03 0.99 -10.52
CA GLY A 61 -20.05 -0.07 -10.35
C GLY A 61 -20.09 -1.05 -11.49
N ILE A 62 -18.96 -1.69 -11.73
CA ILE A 62 -18.73 -2.57 -12.85
C ILE A 62 -18.01 -3.84 -12.39
N GLU A 63 -18.39 -4.96 -12.96
CA GLU A 63 -17.57 -6.16 -12.99
C GLU A 63 -16.65 -6.08 -14.20
N ILE A 64 -15.37 -6.41 -14.01
CA ILE A 64 -14.33 -6.32 -15.03
C ILE A 64 -13.80 -7.72 -15.29
N THR A 65 -13.69 -8.06 -16.57
CA THR A 65 -13.12 -9.34 -17.01
C THR A 65 -12.08 -9.11 -18.09
N SER A 66 -11.05 -9.96 -18.15
CA SER A 66 -10.03 -9.93 -19.19
C SER A 66 -9.64 -11.35 -19.59
N PRO A 67 -9.39 -11.62 -20.89
CA PRO A 67 -8.75 -12.87 -21.29
C PRO A 67 -7.25 -12.92 -20.97
N ASN A 68 -6.65 -11.80 -20.53
CA ASN A 68 -5.25 -11.76 -20.13
C ASN A 68 -5.06 -12.48 -18.79
N LYS A 69 -4.23 -13.54 -18.79
CA LYS A 69 -3.94 -14.36 -17.60
C LYS A 69 -3.26 -13.59 -16.45
N ASP A 70 -2.65 -12.45 -16.75
CA ASP A 70 -1.95 -11.62 -15.77
C ASP A 70 -2.85 -10.50 -15.23
N PHE A 71 -4.11 -10.40 -15.70
CA PHE A 71 -5.11 -9.47 -15.18
C PHE A 71 -5.84 -10.10 -13.99
N GLY A 72 -5.71 -9.49 -12.81
CA GLY A 72 -6.26 -9.98 -11.54
C GLY A 72 -5.35 -9.57 -10.40
N GLY A 73 -5.65 -10.02 -9.18
CA GLY A 73 -4.73 -9.77 -8.06
C GLY A 73 -4.71 -8.33 -7.55
N TRP A 74 -5.75 -7.52 -7.77
CA TRP A 74 -5.69 -6.06 -7.59
C TRP A 74 -5.84 -5.66 -6.12
N SER A 75 -4.79 -5.07 -5.54
CA SER A 75 -4.76 -4.69 -4.12
C SER A 75 -4.87 -3.18 -3.89
N GLY A 76 -3.98 -2.36 -4.46
CA GLY A 76 -3.98 -0.90 -4.25
C GLY A 76 -4.69 -0.12 -5.37
N LEU A 77 -5.30 1.02 -5.04
CA LEU A 77 -6.05 1.85 -5.99
C LEU A 77 -5.78 3.36 -5.82
N ALA A 78 -5.60 4.04 -6.94
CA ALA A 78 -5.63 5.50 -7.02
C ALA A 78 -6.56 5.96 -8.15
N VAL A 79 -7.29 7.03 -7.92
CA VAL A 79 -8.18 7.66 -8.91
C VAL A 79 -7.81 9.13 -9.03
N SER A 80 -7.77 9.65 -10.26
CA SER A 80 -7.46 11.06 -10.50
C SER A 80 -8.51 11.97 -9.87
N LYS A 81 -8.13 13.20 -9.56
CA LYS A 81 -9.00 14.17 -8.87
C LYS A 81 -10.32 14.44 -9.64
N ASP A 82 -10.27 14.44 -10.96
CA ASP A 82 -11.43 14.57 -11.84
C ASP A 82 -12.25 13.27 -12.00
N GLY A 83 -11.76 12.15 -11.47
CA GLY A 83 -12.37 10.84 -11.59
C GLY A 83 -12.20 10.18 -12.97
N ALA A 84 -11.42 10.75 -13.88
CA ALA A 84 -11.32 10.27 -15.26
C ALA A 84 -10.36 9.09 -15.43
N ALA A 85 -9.36 8.96 -14.58
CA ALA A 85 -8.32 7.94 -14.70
C ALA A 85 -8.12 7.17 -13.40
N MET A 86 -7.71 5.91 -13.54
CA MET A 86 -7.28 5.08 -12.40
C MET A 86 -5.86 4.54 -12.61
N LEU A 87 -5.19 4.26 -11.49
CA LEU A 87 -3.97 3.47 -11.39
C LEU A 87 -4.19 2.42 -10.29
N SER A 88 -3.81 1.18 -10.55
CA SER A 88 -3.86 0.11 -9.56
C SER A 88 -2.59 -0.74 -9.60
N VAL A 89 -2.28 -1.39 -8.49
CA VAL A 89 -1.21 -2.39 -8.38
C VAL A 89 -1.79 -3.77 -8.13
N SER A 90 -1.14 -4.79 -8.69
CA SER A 90 -1.46 -6.19 -8.42
C SER A 90 -0.42 -6.83 -7.52
N ASP A 91 -0.88 -7.75 -6.68
CA ASP A 91 -0.14 -8.69 -5.83
C ASP A 91 0.80 -9.64 -6.62
N THR A 92 0.76 -9.58 -7.96
CA THR A 92 1.69 -10.27 -8.88
C THR A 92 2.76 -9.35 -9.47
N GLY A 93 2.77 -8.08 -9.11
CA GLY A 93 3.80 -7.13 -9.52
C GLY A 93 3.48 -6.41 -10.83
N HIS A 94 2.22 -6.01 -11.04
CA HIS A 94 1.80 -5.27 -12.23
C HIS A 94 1.13 -3.94 -11.89
N TRP A 95 1.33 -2.95 -12.75
CA TRP A 95 0.51 -1.74 -12.86
C TRP A 95 -0.70 -2.00 -13.75
N LEU A 96 -1.82 -1.36 -13.44
CA LEU A 96 -2.96 -1.17 -14.34
C LEU A 96 -3.31 0.31 -14.40
N THR A 97 -3.41 0.86 -15.61
CA THR A 97 -4.04 2.17 -15.84
C THR A 97 -5.25 2.01 -16.74
N ALA A 98 -6.27 2.84 -16.55
CA ALA A 98 -7.45 2.88 -17.41
C ALA A 98 -8.18 4.22 -17.30
N ILE A 99 -9.02 4.51 -18.29
CA ILE A 99 -9.98 5.61 -18.28
C ILE A 99 -11.31 5.09 -17.72
N LEU A 100 -11.85 5.79 -16.74
CA LEU A 100 -13.16 5.49 -16.15
C LEU A 100 -14.27 6.12 -16.98
N LEU A 101 -15.32 5.34 -17.25
CA LEU A 101 -16.48 5.77 -18.01
C LEU A 101 -17.69 5.90 -17.10
N TYR A 102 -18.48 6.95 -17.35
CA TYR A 102 -19.66 7.29 -16.58
C TYR A 102 -20.89 7.40 -17.46
N ASP A 103 -22.05 7.04 -16.92
CA ASP A 103 -23.33 7.23 -17.59
C ASP A 103 -23.81 8.69 -17.54
N GLU A 104 -24.94 8.98 -18.18
CA GLU A 104 -25.54 10.34 -18.22
C GLU A 104 -25.92 10.89 -16.83
N ARG A 105 -25.94 10.05 -15.80
CA ARG A 105 -26.22 10.43 -14.40
C ARG A 105 -24.95 10.53 -13.56
N GLY A 106 -23.78 10.44 -14.20
CA GLY A 106 -22.48 10.49 -13.53
C GLY A 106 -22.15 9.20 -12.76
N ARG A 107 -22.82 8.08 -13.05
CA ARG A 107 -22.54 6.81 -12.37
C ARG A 107 -21.47 6.02 -13.09
N LEU A 108 -20.55 5.40 -12.35
CA LEU A 108 -19.54 4.51 -12.92
C LEU A 108 -20.21 3.40 -13.71
N SER A 109 -19.88 3.30 -15.00
CA SER A 109 -20.56 2.43 -15.96
C SER A 109 -19.63 1.60 -16.85
N GLY A 110 -18.32 1.87 -16.84
CA GLY A 110 -17.35 1.12 -17.64
C GLY A 110 -15.93 1.61 -17.43
N MET A 111 -15.01 1.00 -18.16
CA MET A 111 -13.63 1.46 -18.30
C MET A 111 -13.14 1.25 -19.74
N ALA A 112 -12.15 2.03 -20.15
CA ALA A 112 -11.53 1.94 -21.47
C ALA A 112 -10.03 2.17 -21.40
N GLU A 113 -9.35 1.90 -22.52
CA GLU A 113 -7.91 2.12 -22.68
C GLU A 113 -7.05 1.48 -21.57
N ALA A 114 -7.47 0.31 -21.10
CA ALA A 114 -6.73 -0.43 -20.08
C ALA A 114 -5.32 -0.77 -20.58
N LYS A 115 -4.31 -0.46 -19.78
CA LYS A 115 -2.91 -0.76 -20.03
C LYS A 115 -2.29 -1.38 -18.81
N MET A 116 -1.54 -2.46 -19.02
CA MET A 116 -0.76 -3.10 -17.98
C MET A 116 0.73 -3.01 -18.29
N ALA A 117 1.52 -2.93 -17.22
CA ALA A 117 2.97 -2.99 -17.27
C ALA A 117 3.50 -3.65 -16.01
N PRO A 118 4.65 -4.33 -16.05
CA PRO A 118 5.27 -4.85 -14.83
C PRO A 118 5.72 -3.69 -13.93
N LEU A 119 5.66 -3.91 -12.62
CA LEU A 119 6.46 -3.17 -11.64
C LEU A 119 7.93 -3.51 -11.88
N LEU A 120 8.79 -2.51 -12.04
CA LEU A 120 10.24 -2.73 -12.14
C LEU A 120 10.89 -2.76 -10.76
N GLY A 121 11.93 -3.58 -10.62
CA GLY A 121 12.80 -3.63 -9.45
C GLY A 121 13.98 -2.65 -9.55
N LEU A 122 14.81 -2.64 -8.51
CA LEU A 122 16.01 -1.77 -8.42
C LEU A 122 17.02 -2.01 -9.56
N ASP A 123 17.03 -3.22 -10.12
CA ASP A 123 17.88 -3.62 -11.24
C ASP A 123 17.29 -3.21 -12.61
N GLY A 124 16.07 -2.67 -12.63
CA GLY A 124 15.34 -2.31 -13.84
C GLY A 124 14.66 -3.46 -14.57
N ASN A 125 14.69 -4.67 -14.00
CA ASN A 125 13.92 -5.81 -14.52
C ASN A 125 12.53 -5.85 -13.85
N PRO A 126 11.53 -6.50 -14.47
CA PRO A 126 10.28 -6.82 -13.81
C PRO A 126 10.51 -7.51 -12.47
N VAL A 127 9.78 -7.10 -11.45
CA VAL A 127 9.81 -7.78 -10.16
C VAL A 127 9.30 -9.20 -10.35
N ALA A 128 10.16 -10.19 -10.09
CA ALA A 128 9.86 -11.59 -10.41
C ALA A 128 9.42 -12.39 -9.17
N GLY A 129 8.28 -13.08 -9.31
CA GLY A 129 7.79 -14.08 -8.37
C GLY A 129 7.09 -13.49 -7.14
N LYS A 130 6.27 -14.32 -6.49
CA LYS A 130 5.36 -13.91 -5.41
C LYS A 130 6.07 -13.33 -4.18
N SER A 131 7.33 -13.71 -3.90
CA SER A 131 8.06 -13.17 -2.74
C SER A 131 8.50 -11.72 -2.91
N LEU A 132 8.59 -11.21 -4.14
CA LEU A 132 9.03 -9.85 -4.41
C LEU A 132 7.92 -9.01 -5.03
N GLY A 133 7.06 -9.59 -5.87
CA GLY A 133 6.01 -8.89 -6.62
C GLY A 133 4.73 -8.57 -5.84
N ASP A 134 4.71 -8.91 -4.55
CA ASP A 134 3.56 -8.84 -3.64
C ASP A 134 3.17 -7.39 -3.28
N ALA A 135 2.73 -6.61 -4.26
CA ALA A 135 2.36 -5.21 -4.06
C ALA A 135 0.92 -5.13 -3.52
N GLU A 136 0.77 -4.74 -2.26
CA GLU A 136 -0.54 -4.75 -1.59
C GLU A 136 -1.15 -3.35 -1.45
N SER A 137 -0.32 -2.31 -1.34
CA SER A 137 -0.80 -0.95 -1.05
C SER A 137 -0.26 0.07 -2.07
N LEU A 138 -1.06 1.06 -2.46
CA LEU A 138 -0.69 2.12 -3.40
C LEU A 138 -1.22 3.48 -2.94
N VAL A 139 -0.35 4.49 -2.95
CA VAL A 139 -0.76 5.90 -2.91
C VAL A 139 0.03 6.70 -3.93
N VAL A 140 -0.62 7.68 -4.56
CA VAL A 140 0.00 8.56 -5.56
C VAL A 140 -0.07 9.99 -5.09
N GLN A 141 1.09 10.63 -4.94
CA GLN A 141 1.15 12.09 -4.94
C GLN A 141 0.99 12.58 -6.38
N PRO A 142 -0.08 13.33 -6.70
CA PRO A 142 -0.38 13.68 -8.08
C PRO A 142 0.73 14.49 -8.74
N GLY A 143 0.87 14.29 -10.06
CA GLY A 143 1.77 15.07 -10.90
C GLY A 143 1.17 16.42 -11.31
N ALA A 144 1.69 16.99 -12.41
CA ALA A 144 1.12 18.21 -12.97
C ALA A 144 -0.34 17.97 -13.39
N SER A 145 -1.18 19.00 -13.21
CA SER A 145 -2.63 18.96 -13.52
C SER A 145 -3.37 17.82 -12.82
N ASP A 146 -2.98 17.48 -11.58
CA ASP A 146 -3.61 16.46 -10.74
C ASP A 146 -3.65 15.05 -11.39
N SER A 147 -2.75 14.77 -12.34
CA SER A 147 -2.67 13.46 -13.00
C SER A 147 -2.03 12.39 -12.10
N LEU A 148 -2.39 11.13 -12.33
CA LEU A 148 -1.77 9.99 -11.64
C LEU A 148 -0.33 9.70 -12.10
N MET A 149 0.19 10.40 -13.12
CA MET A 149 1.60 10.36 -13.51
C MET A 149 2.42 11.31 -12.61
N GLY A 150 2.45 11.00 -11.33
CA GLY A 150 3.17 11.74 -10.30
C GLY A 150 4.24 10.88 -9.62
N THR A 151 4.22 10.88 -8.29
CA THR A 151 5.09 10.02 -7.47
C THR A 151 4.22 8.95 -6.81
N ALA A 152 4.44 7.69 -7.19
CA ALA A 152 3.73 6.56 -6.62
C ALA A 152 4.54 5.92 -5.49
N TYR A 153 3.88 5.57 -4.40
CA TYR A 153 4.44 4.82 -3.28
C TYR A 153 3.74 3.47 -3.23
N VAL A 154 4.53 2.40 -3.19
CA VAL A 154 4.03 1.03 -3.21
C VAL A 154 4.60 0.27 -2.02
N GLY A 155 3.70 -0.27 -1.21
CA GLY A 155 4.03 -1.20 -0.13
C GLY A 155 4.00 -2.63 -0.66
N PHE A 156 4.99 -3.43 -0.26
CA PHE A 156 5.07 -4.83 -0.62
C PHE A 156 5.11 -5.72 0.61
N GLU A 157 4.54 -6.90 0.46
CA GLU A 157 4.52 -7.98 1.42
C GLU A 157 5.63 -9.03 1.15
N ARG A 158 5.82 -9.99 2.10
CA ARG A 158 6.84 -11.04 2.17
C ARG A 158 8.24 -10.48 2.34
N ALA A 159 8.72 -9.75 1.35
CA ALA A 159 9.90 -8.90 1.44
C ALA A 159 9.47 -7.47 1.79
N HIS A 160 9.05 -7.25 3.03
CA HIS A 160 8.41 -6.00 3.47
C HIS A 160 9.28 -4.80 3.14
N ARG A 161 8.73 -3.90 2.33
CA ARG A 161 9.40 -2.67 1.89
C ARG A 161 8.37 -1.68 1.37
N ILE A 162 8.77 -0.42 1.35
CA ILE A 162 8.04 0.65 0.66
C ILE A 162 8.98 1.26 -0.36
N TRP A 163 8.52 1.28 -1.60
CA TRP A 163 9.25 1.82 -2.74
C TRP A 163 8.54 3.04 -3.31
N ARG A 164 9.35 3.97 -3.83
CA ARG A 164 8.89 5.19 -4.51
C ARG A 164 9.21 5.12 -5.99
N TYR A 165 8.23 5.38 -6.84
CA TYR A 165 8.35 5.37 -8.30
C TYR A 165 8.07 6.77 -8.87
N ASP A 166 8.98 7.29 -9.69
CA ASP A 166 8.80 8.54 -10.45
C ASP A 166 8.09 8.27 -11.78
N LEU A 167 6.75 8.14 -11.70
CA LEU A 167 5.90 7.92 -12.87
C LEU A 167 5.83 9.17 -13.76
N LYS A 168 6.04 10.36 -13.20
CA LYS A 168 6.06 11.62 -13.95
C LYS A 168 7.16 11.63 -15.00
N THR A 169 8.37 11.20 -14.64
CA THR A 169 9.53 11.24 -15.54
C THR A 169 9.59 10.00 -16.43
N TYR A 170 9.29 8.82 -15.87
CA TYR A 170 9.58 7.54 -16.53
C TYR A 170 8.33 6.71 -16.86
N GLY A 171 7.15 7.12 -16.42
CA GLY A 171 5.93 6.32 -16.57
C GLY A 171 6.09 4.93 -15.94
N ALA A 172 5.60 3.91 -16.64
CA ALA A 172 5.71 2.53 -16.18
C ALA A 172 7.14 1.97 -16.18
N ASP A 173 8.09 2.61 -16.87
CA ASP A 173 9.51 2.22 -16.88
C ASP A 173 10.29 2.81 -15.68
N ALA A 174 9.59 3.44 -14.72
CA ALA A 174 10.18 3.96 -13.50
C ALA A 174 10.85 2.86 -12.69
N ARG A 175 12.12 3.07 -12.34
CA ARG A 175 12.81 2.25 -11.33
C ARG A 175 12.47 2.79 -9.94
N PRO A 176 12.31 1.91 -8.95
CA PRO A 176 12.00 2.36 -7.61
C PRO A 176 13.23 2.96 -6.93
N GLU A 177 12.97 3.91 -6.06
CA GLU A 177 13.83 4.24 -4.94
C GLU A 177 13.34 3.51 -3.70
N GLN A 178 14.27 2.98 -2.91
CA GLN A 178 13.95 2.25 -1.70
C GLN A 178 13.85 3.19 -0.50
N LEU A 179 12.63 3.43 0.00
CA LEU A 179 12.40 4.29 1.15
C LEU A 179 12.54 3.53 2.46
N LEU A 180 11.78 2.44 2.59
CA LEU A 180 11.76 1.62 3.80
C LEU A 180 11.91 0.15 3.44
N THR A 181 12.41 -0.62 4.40
CA THR A 181 12.70 -2.05 4.25
C THR A 181 12.41 -2.77 5.56
N GLN A 182 12.38 -4.10 5.51
CA GLN A 182 12.26 -4.99 6.66
C GLN A 182 13.09 -4.56 7.87
N ARG A 183 14.31 -4.03 7.65
CA ARG A 183 15.21 -3.59 8.73
C ARG A 183 14.63 -2.46 9.57
N HIS A 184 13.82 -1.60 8.96
CA HIS A 184 13.15 -0.49 9.64
C HIS A 184 11.90 -0.98 10.39
N PHE A 185 11.14 -1.93 9.82
CA PHE A 185 9.87 -2.39 10.40
C PHE A 185 10.04 -3.35 11.59
N GLY A 186 11.20 -3.97 11.73
CA GLY A 186 11.40 -5.07 12.66
C GLY A 186 10.59 -6.30 12.24
N ARG A 187 9.86 -6.90 13.18
CA ARG A 187 9.04 -8.08 12.93
C ARG A 187 7.62 -7.68 12.50
N LEU A 188 7.29 -7.99 11.26
CA LEU A 188 5.94 -8.07 10.72
C LEU A 188 5.63 -9.54 10.38
N ASN A 189 4.36 -9.91 10.29
CA ASN A 189 3.99 -11.23 9.80
C ASN A 189 4.42 -11.39 8.33
N ASN A 190 4.71 -12.61 7.87
CA ASN A 190 5.19 -12.82 6.50
C ASN A 190 4.08 -12.59 5.45
N ASN A 191 2.84 -12.88 5.85
CA ASN A 191 1.59 -12.48 5.21
C ASN A 191 0.81 -11.63 6.22
N GLY A 192 -0.09 -10.75 5.81
CA GLY A 192 -0.73 -9.73 6.65
C GLY A 192 0.20 -8.59 7.13
N GLY A 193 1.11 -8.20 6.26
CA GLY A 193 2.07 -7.10 6.37
C GLY A 193 1.46 -5.75 6.09
N ILE A 194 2.16 -4.88 5.34
CA ILE A 194 1.72 -3.51 5.02
C ILE A 194 0.67 -3.57 3.91
N GLU A 195 -0.54 -3.11 4.23
CA GLU A 195 -1.72 -3.32 3.39
C GLU A 195 -2.40 -1.98 3.07
N SER A 196 -2.42 -1.08 4.04
CA SER A 196 -2.89 0.29 3.82
C SER A 196 -1.73 1.27 3.82
N LEU A 197 -1.70 2.21 2.88
CA LEU A 197 -0.61 3.16 2.70
C LEU A 197 -1.13 4.53 2.29
N GLU A 198 -0.65 5.58 2.97
CA GLU A 198 -1.00 6.97 2.67
C GLU A 198 0.21 7.90 2.80
N VAL A 199 0.16 9.05 2.14
CA VAL A 199 1.19 10.09 2.24
C VAL A 199 0.66 11.28 3.01
N LEU A 200 1.34 11.60 4.12
CA LEU A 200 1.05 12.76 4.94
C LEU A 200 1.97 13.93 4.56
N PRO A 201 1.53 15.18 4.81
CA PRO A 201 2.40 16.34 4.69
C PRO A 201 3.67 16.19 5.54
N PRO A 202 4.77 16.84 5.13
CA PRO A 202 6.00 16.91 5.93
C PRO A 202 5.74 17.39 7.36
N ALA A 203 6.57 16.95 8.32
CA ALA A 203 6.49 17.44 9.70
C ALA A 203 6.81 18.95 9.79
N GLU A 204 7.75 19.40 8.96
CA GLU A 204 8.22 20.79 8.90
C GLU A 204 8.07 21.37 7.49
N PRO A 205 7.79 22.68 7.34
CA PRO A 205 7.72 23.32 6.03
C PRO A 205 8.99 23.08 5.18
N GLY A 206 8.82 22.50 4.00
CA GLY A 206 9.90 22.17 3.08
C GLY A 206 10.60 20.84 3.34
N GLY A 207 10.12 20.04 4.30
CA GLY A 207 10.57 18.65 4.50
C GLY A 207 10.03 17.67 3.46
N GLU A 208 10.44 16.40 3.57
CA GLU A 208 9.90 15.31 2.76
C GLU A 208 8.52 14.87 3.26
N PRO A 209 7.65 14.36 2.38
CA PRO A 209 6.39 13.75 2.78
C PRO A 209 6.61 12.59 3.75
N ARG A 210 5.68 12.42 4.69
CA ARG A 210 5.70 11.31 5.65
C ARG A 210 4.84 10.16 5.15
N ILE A 211 5.18 8.94 5.56
CA ILE A 211 4.43 7.74 5.16
C ILE A 211 3.58 7.27 6.33
N LEU A 212 2.27 7.14 6.11
CA LEU A 212 1.35 6.49 7.02
C LEU A 212 1.06 5.08 6.49
N ALA A 213 1.15 4.07 7.34
CA ALA A 213 0.83 2.70 6.95
C ALA A 213 0.14 1.93 8.08
N ILE A 214 -0.73 0.99 7.71
CA ILE A 214 -1.39 0.04 8.61
C ILE A 214 -1.20 -1.37 8.06
N THR A 215 -0.99 -2.32 8.97
CA THR A 215 -0.88 -3.74 8.62
C THR A 215 -2.22 -4.46 8.60
N GLU A 216 -2.36 -5.60 7.90
CA GLU A 216 -3.61 -6.38 7.93
C GLU A 216 -3.79 -7.12 9.27
N ASP A 217 -2.77 -7.88 9.72
CA ASP A 217 -2.93 -8.78 10.88
C ASP A 217 -1.74 -8.80 11.85
N THR A 218 -0.73 -7.96 11.62
CA THR A 218 0.42 -7.91 12.54
C THR A 218 0.03 -7.17 13.81
N LEU A 219 -0.09 -7.89 14.93
CA LEU A 219 -0.51 -7.32 16.21
C LEU A 219 0.64 -6.81 17.09
N ASP A 220 0.36 -5.78 17.86
CA ASP A 220 1.16 -5.35 19.01
C ASP A 220 0.94 -6.29 20.22
N PRO A 221 1.73 -6.16 21.31
CA PRO A 221 1.55 -7.00 22.51
C PRO A 221 0.20 -6.84 23.23
N LEU A 222 -0.57 -5.78 22.92
CA LEU A 222 -1.89 -5.50 23.47
C LEU A 222 -3.03 -6.03 22.58
N GLY A 223 -2.71 -6.61 21.42
CA GLY A 223 -3.67 -7.14 20.46
C GLY A 223 -4.24 -6.10 19.50
N ASN A 224 -3.64 -4.91 19.40
CA ASN A 224 -4.01 -3.94 18.37
C ASN A 224 -3.22 -4.21 17.09
N ILE A 225 -3.83 -3.94 15.94
CA ILE A 225 -3.16 -4.00 14.64
C ILE A 225 -2.08 -2.91 14.60
N LYS A 226 -0.87 -3.24 14.14
CA LYS A 226 0.23 -2.28 14.06
C LYS A 226 0.02 -1.33 12.88
N GLY A 227 0.15 -0.04 13.15
CA GLY A 227 0.37 0.98 12.13
C GLY A 227 1.55 1.87 12.50
N PHE A 228 2.04 2.64 11.54
CA PHE A 228 3.14 3.56 11.77
C PHE A 228 3.06 4.82 10.92
N ILE A 229 3.72 5.87 11.41
CA ILE A 229 4.08 7.06 10.65
C ILE A 229 5.60 7.06 10.52
N ALA A 230 6.12 7.14 9.30
CA ALA A 230 7.53 7.28 9.02
C ALA A 230 7.86 8.70 8.52
N ASP A 231 8.84 9.33 9.18
CA ASP A 231 9.46 10.57 8.74
C ASP A 231 10.91 10.25 8.33
N GLY A 232 11.13 10.12 7.02
CA GLY A 232 12.33 9.47 6.50
C GLY A 232 12.46 8.03 7.01
N HIS A 233 13.49 7.75 7.81
CA HIS A 233 13.72 6.44 8.43
C HIS A 233 13.23 6.35 9.88
N ASP A 234 12.77 7.46 10.47
CA ASP A 234 12.27 7.49 11.85
C ASP A 234 10.81 7.02 11.87
N ILE A 235 10.55 5.91 12.56
CA ILE A 235 9.23 5.26 12.61
C ILE A 235 8.58 5.47 13.98
N ALA A 236 7.42 6.10 13.98
CA ALA A 236 6.51 6.20 15.11
C ALA A 236 5.37 5.18 14.98
N TRP A 237 5.36 4.17 15.85
CA TRP A 237 4.32 3.14 15.86
C TRP A 237 3.07 3.60 16.62
N PHE A 238 1.92 3.09 16.20
CA PHE A 238 0.63 3.22 16.87
C PHE A 238 -0.14 1.89 16.73
N GLY A 239 -1.20 1.72 17.53
CA GLY A 239 -2.14 0.63 17.43
C GLY A 239 -3.43 1.05 16.74
N LEU A 240 -4.03 0.18 15.95
CA LEU A 240 -5.41 0.28 15.48
C LEU A 240 -6.23 -0.79 16.22
N ARG A 241 -7.32 -0.38 16.87
CA ARG A 241 -8.21 -1.32 17.55
C ARG A 241 -8.81 -2.27 16.53
N GLN A 242 -8.53 -3.56 16.72
CA GLN A 242 -9.05 -4.65 15.90
C GLN A 242 -10.58 -4.76 16.07
N ARG A 243 -11.28 -5.02 14.96
CA ARG A 243 -12.72 -5.30 14.96
C ARG A 243 -12.97 -6.61 14.22
N GLU A 244 -12.81 -7.72 14.94
CA GLU A 244 -13.12 -9.05 14.43
C GLU A 244 -14.56 -9.09 13.84
N PRO A 245 -14.77 -9.73 12.67
CA PRO A 245 -13.84 -10.59 11.94
C PRO A 245 -13.02 -9.87 10.85
N PHE A 246 -12.93 -8.53 10.91
CA PHE A 246 -12.39 -7.72 9.83
C PHE A 246 -10.90 -7.41 10.02
N SER A 247 -10.18 -7.37 8.89
CA SER A 247 -8.80 -6.93 8.78
C SER A 247 -8.67 -5.77 7.78
N PRO A 248 -7.82 -4.76 8.04
CA PRO A 248 -7.54 -3.66 7.12
C PRO A 248 -6.99 -4.15 5.80
N THR A 249 -7.40 -3.49 4.71
CA THR A 249 -6.89 -3.75 3.36
C THR A 249 -6.40 -2.50 2.69
N ASP A 250 -7.04 -1.35 2.93
CA ASP A 250 -6.57 -0.07 2.40
C ASP A 250 -7.15 1.10 3.22
N MET A 251 -6.57 2.30 3.04
CA MET A 251 -7.06 3.51 3.69
C MET A 251 -7.00 4.71 2.74
N ALA A 252 -7.80 5.74 3.02
CA ALA A 252 -7.71 7.02 2.34
C ALA A 252 -7.71 8.18 3.34
N VAL A 253 -6.87 9.20 3.13
CA VAL A 253 -6.95 10.47 3.88
C VAL A 253 -8.06 11.35 3.28
N LEU A 254 -9.03 11.74 4.10
CA LEU A 254 -10.09 12.68 3.73
C LEU A 254 -9.61 14.14 3.80
N PRO A 255 -10.30 15.08 3.11
CA PRO A 255 -9.90 16.49 3.12
C PRO A 255 -9.86 17.17 4.50
N ASP A 256 -10.59 16.64 5.49
CA ASP A 256 -10.59 17.13 6.87
C ASP A 256 -9.50 16.49 7.74
N GLY A 257 -8.66 15.62 7.15
CA GLY A 257 -7.57 14.91 7.81
C GLY A 257 -7.99 13.60 8.48
N ASN A 258 -9.28 13.24 8.48
CA ASN A 258 -9.72 11.93 8.96
C ASN A 258 -9.30 10.82 8.00
N LEU A 259 -9.20 9.59 8.51
CA LEU A 259 -8.94 8.43 7.68
C LEU A 259 -10.22 7.67 7.41
N LEU A 260 -10.44 7.31 6.15
CA LEU A 260 -11.41 6.32 5.75
C LEU A 260 -10.68 4.99 5.62
N LEU A 261 -10.97 4.04 6.50
CA LEU A 261 -10.33 2.72 6.53
C LEU A 261 -11.27 1.69 5.91
N LEU A 262 -10.79 0.94 4.92
CA LEU A 262 -11.45 -0.23 4.37
C LEU A 262 -10.92 -1.48 5.09
N GLU A 263 -11.85 -2.31 5.53
CA GLU A 263 -11.54 -3.59 6.15
C GLU A 263 -12.40 -4.68 5.52
N ARG A 264 -11.85 -5.88 5.37
CA ARG A 264 -12.56 -7.03 4.80
C ARG A 264 -12.54 -8.22 5.73
N ARG A 265 -13.43 -9.17 5.45
CA ARG A 265 -13.42 -10.51 6.04
C ARG A 265 -13.77 -11.54 5.00
N TYR A 266 -13.24 -12.74 5.19
CA TYR A 266 -13.64 -13.92 4.44
C TYR A 266 -13.74 -15.14 5.37
N SER A 267 -14.79 -15.93 5.19
CA SER A 267 -14.80 -17.31 5.71
C SER A 267 -15.61 -18.22 4.79
N PRO A 268 -15.31 -19.54 4.75
CA PRO A 268 -16.09 -20.48 3.93
C PRO A 268 -17.59 -20.52 4.27
N LEU A 269 -17.96 -20.25 5.53
CA LEU A 269 -19.36 -20.32 5.99
C LEU A 269 -20.11 -18.99 5.84
N ALA A 270 -19.46 -17.86 6.14
CA ALA A 270 -20.09 -16.54 6.15
C ALA A 270 -19.78 -15.71 4.89
N GLY A 271 -19.01 -16.26 3.95
CA GLY A 271 -18.56 -15.61 2.72
C GLY A 271 -17.73 -14.35 2.96
N VAL A 272 -17.75 -13.49 1.95
CA VAL A 272 -17.11 -12.17 1.96
C VAL A 272 -17.94 -11.15 2.75
N GLY A 273 -17.25 -10.22 3.39
CA GLY A 273 -17.82 -9.01 3.96
C GLY A 273 -16.82 -7.88 3.94
N MET A 274 -17.34 -6.65 3.95
CA MET A 274 -16.52 -5.45 4.11
C MET A 274 -17.11 -4.53 5.15
N GLN A 275 -16.24 -3.78 5.81
CA GLN A 275 -16.55 -2.69 6.73
C GLN A 275 -15.76 -1.46 6.28
N MET A 276 -16.31 -0.28 6.55
CA MET A 276 -15.59 0.97 6.39
C MET A 276 -15.70 1.79 7.66
N ARG A 277 -14.56 2.29 8.16
CA ARG A 277 -14.48 3.09 9.38
C ARG A 277 -13.99 4.50 9.10
N LEU A 278 -14.59 5.47 9.77
CA LEU A 278 -14.06 6.83 9.87
C LEU A 278 -13.22 6.93 11.14
N VAL A 279 -11.90 7.00 10.98
CA VAL A 279 -10.94 7.13 12.08
C VAL A 279 -10.55 8.60 12.22
N PRO A 280 -10.71 9.23 13.40
CA PRO A 280 -10.35 10.62 13.61
C PRO A 280 -8.85 10.87 13.38
N GLY A 281 -8.51 11.79 12.48
CA GLY A 281 -7.11 12.10 12.15
C GLY A 281 -6.34 12.74 13.30
N ASP A 282 -7.03 13.45 14.19
CA ASP A 282 -6.45 14.08 15.39
C ASP A 282 -6.01 13.06 16.46
N SER A 283 -6.42 11.80 16.32
CA SER A 283 -5.96 10.70 17.16
C SER A 283 -4.65 10.06 16.68
N LEU A 284 -4.18 10.41 15.47
CA LEU A 284 -2.91 9.91 14.93
C LEU A 284 -1.72 10.44 15.73
N GLY A 285 -0.95 9.52 16.30
CA GLY A 285 0.24 9.87 17.06
C GLY A 285 0.98 8.63 17.53
N LYS A 286 2.23 8.84 17.94
CA LYS A 286 3.05 7.78 18.52
C LYS A 286 2.37 7.20 19.75
N ASP A 287 2.37 5.87 19.86
CA ASP A 287 1.80 5.09 20.96
C ASP A 287 0.26 5.28 21.13
N ALA A 288 -0.41 5.95 20.20
CA ALA A 288 -1.86 6.09 20.18
C ALA A 288 -2.54 4.75 19.84
N VAL A 289 -3.79 4.59 20.27
CA VAL A 289 -4.67 3.50 19.83
C VAL A 289 -5.86 4.09 19.10
N LEU A 290 -5.87 3.94 17.78
CA LEU A 290 -6.92 4.45 16.91
C LEU A 290 -8.16 3.57 16.98
N ASP A 291 -9.33 4.20 16.90
CA ASP A 291 -10.61 3.54 16.64
C ASP A 291 -11.47 4.51 15.80
N GLY A 292 -12.58 4.04 15.25
CA GLY A 292 -13.40 4.82 14.34
C GLY A 292 -14.86 4.42 14.35
N GLU A 293 -15.69 5.32 13.85
CA GLU A 293 -17.11 5.06 13.61
C GLU A 293 -17.24 4.12 12.40
N VAL A 294 -18.03 3.05 12.54
CA VAL A 294 -18.38 2.19 11.42
C VAL A 294 -19.43 2.89 10.55
N LEU A 295 -19.06 3.21 9.32
CA LEU A 295 -19.93 3.90 8.36
C LEU A 295 -20.82 2.94 7.57
N ILE A 296 -20.31 1.74 7.32
CA ILE A 296 -21.01 0.64 6.65
C ILE A 296 -20.40 -0.70 7.09
N ASP A 297 -21.24 -1.72 7.20
CA ASP A 297 -20.87 -3.13 7.41
C ASP A 297 -21.84 -3.97 6.58
N VAL A 298 -21.30 -4.70 5.60
CA VAL A 298 -22.08 -5.45 4.62
C VAL A 298 -21.42 -6.78 4.28
N GLY A 299 -22.25 -7.73 3.84
CA GLY A 299 -21.82 -9.05 3.39
C GLY A 299 -22.27 -9.35 1.96
N GLN A 300 -22.01 -10.60 1.53
CA GLN A 300 -22.28 -11.17 0.19
C GLN A 300 -23.67 -10.97 -0.43
N ARG A 301 -24.65 -10.42 0.30
CA ARG A 301 -25.96 -10.04 -0.29
C ARG A 301 -25.84 -8.84 -1.22
N TYR A 302 -24.84 -7.99 -1.00
CA TYR A 302 -24.54 -6.85 -1.84
C TYR A 302 -23.50 -7.23 -2.89
N SER A 303 -23.37 -6.40 -3.93
CA SER A 303 -22.36 -6.56 -4.98
C SER A 303 -20.97 -6.21 -4.47
N ILE A 304 -20.47 -7.01 -3.54
CA ILE A 304 -19.11 -6.98 -3.03
C ILE A 304 -18.39 -8.30 -3.33
N ASP A 305 -17.08 -8.29 -3.13
CA ASP A 305 -16.19 -9.45 -3.23
C ASP A 305 -15.04 -9.26 -2.21
N ASN A 306 -13.86 -9.83 -2.46
CA ASN A 306 -12.64 -9.57 -1.69
C ASN A 306 -12.12 -8.14 -1.94
N MET A 307 -12.81 -7.14 -1.36
CA MET A 307 -12.47 -5.72 -1.50
C MET A 307 -11.13 -5.42 -0.87
N GLU A 308 -10.16 -5.00 -1.67
CA GLU A 308 -8.80 -4.71 -1.21
C GLU A 308 -8.52 -3.20 -1.25
N GLY A 309 -8.68 -2.57 -2.41
CA GLY A 309 -8.22 -1.20 -2.62
C GLY A 309 -9.30 -0.13 -2.45
N LEU A 310 -8.87 1.04 -2.00
CA LEU A 310 -9.70 2.20 -1.68
C LEU A 310 -9.10 3.47 -2.30
N ALA A 311 -9.92 4.28 -2.96
CA ALA A 311 -9.55 5.64 -3.33
C ALA A 311 -10.67 6.63 -3.00
N VAL A 312 -10.30 7.85 -2.59
CA VAL A 312 -11.25 8.93 -2.34
C VAL A 312 -10.87 10.15 -3.16
N ARG A 313 -11.88 10.80 -3.74
CA ARG A 313 -11.73 12.13 -4.33
C ARG A 313 -12.87 13.04 -3.87
N GLN A 314 -12.59 14.34 -3.88
CA GLN A 314 -13.60 15.38 -3.73
C GLN A 314 -13.82 16.04 -5.09
N ASP A 315 -15.08 16.15 -5.52
CA ASP A 315 -15.41 16.88 -6.74
C ASP A 315 -15.44 18.41 -6.53
N GLU A 316 -15.71 19.16 -7.60
CA GLU A 316 -15.79 20.63 -7.54
C GLU A 316 -16.94 21.16 -6.69
N ASN A 317 -17.96 20.33 -6.42
CA ASN A 317 -19.10 20.67 -5.56
C ASN A 317 -18.82 20.37 -4.08
N GLY A 318 -17.66 19.77 -3.77
CA GLY A 318 -17.30 19.33 -2.43
C GLY A 318 -17.82 17.93 -2.09
N ASP A 319 -18.46 17.23 -3.03
CA ASP A 319 -18.95 15.87 -2.82
C ASP A 319 -17.80 14.88 -2.79
N LEU A 320 -17.81 14.00 -1.79
CA LEU A 320 -16.83 12.93 -1.65
C LEU A 320 -17.29 11.68 -2.40
N PHE A 321 -16.41 11.17 -3.25
CA PHE A 321 -16.60 9.91 -3.96
C PHE A 321 -15.55 8.91 -3.52
N VAL A 322 -16.04 7.71 -3.17
CA VAL A 322 -15.26 6.57 -2.73
C VAL A 322 -15.28 5.53 -3.83
N TYR A 323 -14.10 5.03 -4.19
CA TYR A 323 -13.91 3.96 -5.16
C TYR A 323 -13.32 2.76 -4.45
N LEU A 324 -13.83 1.57 -4.77
CA LEU A 324 -13.35 0.30 -4.22
C LEU A 324 -13.00 -0.64 -5.36
N ILE A 325 -11.88 -1.36 -5.25
CA ILE A 325 -11.52 -2.45 -6.15
C ILE A 325 -11.40 -3.75 -5.38
N SER A 326 -11.87 -4.86 -5.97
CA SER A 326 -11.66 -6.19 -5.40
C SER A 326 -10.57 -6.97 -6.09
N ASP A 327 -9.92 -7.81 -5.31
CA ASP A 327 -9.02 -8.85 -5.77
C ASP A 327 -9.81 -10.14 -6.08
N ASP A 328 -9.59 -10.70 -7.26
CA ASP A 328 -10.15 -11.99 -7.64
C ASP A 328 -9.28 -13.19 -7.20
N ASN A 329 -8.11 -12.94 -6.60
CA ASN A 329 -7.07 -13.90 -6.26
C ASN A 329 -6.72 -14.87 -7.41
N PHE A 330 -6.95 -14.47 -8.67
CA PHE A 330 -6.90 -15.35 -9.85
C PHE A 330 -7.78 -16.61 -9.73
N ASN A 331 -8.87 -16.52 -8.96
CA ASN A 331 -9.80 -17.60 -8.66
C ASN A 331 -11.13 -17.38 -9.42
N PRO A 332 -11.62 -18.37 -10.19
CA PRO A 332 -12.87 -18.22 -10.94
C PRO A 332 -14.14 -18.03 -10.10
N LEU A 333 -14.07 -18.18 -8.78
CA LEU A 333 -15.19 -17.93 -7.87
C LEU A 333 -15.27 -16.47 -7.38
N GLN A 334 -14.20 -15.70 -7.54
CA GLN A 334 -14.13 -14.30 -7.14
C GLN A 334 -14.14 -13.41 -8.39
N ARG A 335 -14.49 -12.15 -8.20
CA ARG A 335 -14.65 -11.19 -9.29
C ARG A 335 -13.76 -9.98 -9.08
N THR A 336 -13.23 -9.44 -10.17
CA THR A 336 -12.68 -8.08 -10.18
C THR A 336 -13.85 -7.11 -10.33
N LEU A 337 -14.15 -6.38 -9.26
CA LEU A 337 -15.19 -5.36 -9.20
C LEU A 337 -14.52 -3.98 -9.04
N LEU A 338 -15.07 -2.97 -9.70
CA LEU A 338 -14.78 -1.56 -9.38
C LEU A 338 -16.11 -0.89 -9.00
N LEU A 339 -16.21 -0.44 -7.76
CA LEU A 339 -17.41 0.15 -7.20
C LEU A 339 -17.18 1.63 -6.93
N MET A 340 -18.25 2.43 -7.01
CA MET A 340 -18.22 3.85 -6.70
C MET A 340 -19.41 4.23 -5.82
N PHE A 341 -19.14 5.00 -4.78
CA PHE A 341 -20.14 5.53 -3.86
C PHE A 341 -19.92 7.03 -3.65
N LYS A 342 -21.01 7.76 -3.44
CA LYS A 342 -20.94 9.03 -2.74
C LYS A 342 -20.89 8.77 -1.23
N LEU A 343 -19.97 9.43 -0.55
CA LEU A 343 -19.83 9.36 0.91
C LEU A 343 -20.61 10.51 1.55
N ASP A 344 -21.69 10.16 2.25
CA ASP A 344 -22.61 11.10 2.89
C ASP A 344 -22.11 11.46 4.30
N LEU A 345 -21.06 12.29 4.38
CA LEU A 345 -20.56 12.86 5.63
C LEU A 345 -20.87 14.35 5.74
N GLU A 346 -21.19 14.80 6.95
CA GLU A 346 -21.17 16.23 7.27
C GLU A 346 -19.70 16.65 7.48
N MET A 347 -19.04 17.06 6.41
CA MET A 347 -17.67 17.57 6.48
C MET A 347 -17.66 18.88 7.27
N GLN A 348 -16.79 18.99 8.29
CA GLN A 348 -16.59 20.24 9.02
C GLN A 348 -15.63 21.14 8.22
N PRO A 349 -16.08 22.28 7.66
CA PRO A 349 -15.35 23.01 6.63
C PRO A 349 -14.14 23.83 7.13
N ASP A 350 -13.66 23.65 8.37
CA ASP A 350 -12.67 24.57 8.97
C ASP A 350 -11.57 23.91 9.83
N ARG A 351 -11.31 22.61 9.63
CA ARG A 351 -10.13 21.97 10.25
C ARG A 351 -8.94 22.06 9.30
N THR A 352 -8.27 23.21 9.30
CA THR A 352 -6.83 23.20 8.99
C THR A 352 -6.19 22.17 9.94
N PRO A 353 -5.34 21.23 9.48
CA PRO A 353 -4.66 20.34 10.40
C PRO A 353 -4.00 21.19 11.47
N ALA A 354 -4.42 21.00 12.72
CA ALA A 354 -3.85 21.74 13.83
C ALA A 354 -2.33 21.50 13.79
N PRO A 355 -1.48 22.54 13.90
CA PRO A 355 -0.08 22.29 14.16
C PRO A 355 -0.02 21.40 15.40
N MET A 356 0.63 20.24 15.28
CA MET A 356 0.86 19.35 16.42
C MET A 356 1.43 20.21 17.53
N SER A 357 0.77 20.18 18.69
CA SER A 357 1.05 21.06 19.82
C SER A 357 2.55 21.14 20.10
N GLU A 358 3.09 22.35 20.01
CA GLU A 358 4.43 22.65 20.52
C GLU A 358 4.52 22.28 22.00
N GLY A 359 5.52 21.47 22.34
CA GLY A 359 6.17 21.50 23.65
C GLY A 359 5.65 20.50 24.69
N GLU A 360 6.34 19.36 24.80
CA GLU A 360 6.98 19.01 26.08
C GLU A 360 8.33 18.30 25.81
N ASP A 361 9.40 19.02 26.17
CA ASP A 361 10.82 18.69 26.23
C ASP A 361 11.27 17.23 25.99
N ILE A 362 11.84 16.97 24.81
CA ILE A 362 12.87 15.92 24.67
C ILE A 362 14.24 16.59 24.79
N LYS A 363 14.78 16.54 26.02
CA LYS A 363 16.19 16.85 26.28
C LYS A 363 17.09 16.02 25.36
N ARG A 364 17.83 16.73 24.50
CA ARG A 364 18.93 16.18 23.69
C ARG A 364 19.97 15.52 24.60
N LEU A 365 20.21 14.23 24.39
CA LEU A 365 21.47 13.57 24.75
C LEU A 365 22.56 14.14 23.83
N GLN A 366 23.38 15.05 24.36
CA GLN A 366 24.63 15.44 23.73
C GLN A 366 25.73 14.45 24.14
N SER A 367 26.35 13.83 23.15
CA SER A 367 27.62 13.11 23.29
C SER A 367 28.76 14.10 23.54
N PRO A 368 29.76 13.76 24.37
CA PRO A 368 30.82 14.70 24.74
C PRO A 368 31.91 14.73 23.67
N GLY A 369 32.25 15.93 23.20
CA GLY A 369 33.33 16.13 22.24
C GLY A 369 33.73 17.59 22.09
N GLU A 370 34.77 17.95 22.86
CA GLU A 370 35.88 18.85 22.52
C GLU A 370 35.67 20.37 22.39
N ASP A 371 36.78 21.03 22.72
CA ASP A 371 37.15 22.45 22.70
C ASP A 371 36.43 23.36 23.73
N GLY A 372 37.10 24.04 24.67
CA GLY A 372 38.48 24.53 24.71
C GLY A 372 38.41 26.04 24.92
N SER A 373 38.74 26.55 26.11
CA SER A 373 39.15 27.94 26.28
C SER A 373 39.92 28.19 27.57
N SER A 374 40.95 28.99 27.39
CA SER A 374 42.09 29.35 28.22
C SER A 374 41.84 30.57 29.14
N ALA A 375 42.85 30.81 30.00
CA ALA A 375 43.10 31.98 30.87
C ALA A 375 42.53 31.85 32.29
N GLU A 376 43.22 32.15 33.40
CA GLU A 376 44.52 32.81 33.61
C GLU A 376 45.01 32.51 35.05
N ALA A 377 46.25 32.92 35.33
CA ALA A 377 47.12 32.53 36.43
C ALA A 377 46.72 32.98 37.86
N GLY A 378 47.19 32.22 38.86
CA GLY A 378 47.29 32.62 40.27
C GLY A 378 48.27 31.71 41.02
N GLN A 379 49.34 32.29 41.55
CA GLN A 379 50.50 31.67 42.20
C GLN A 379 50.24 31.25 43.67
N SER A 380 50.93 30.20 44.15
CA SER A 380 51.60 30.02 45.47
C SER A 380 51.79 28.51 45.76
N GLU A 381 53.02 27.97 45.84
CA GLU A 381 53.74 27.56 47.09
C GLU A 381 52.93 26.56 47.97
N GLU A 382 53.41 25.42 48.50
CA GLU A 382 54.70 24.80 48.78
C GLU A 382 54.43 23.38 49.35
N ALA A 383 55.45 22.50 49.37
CA ALA A 383 55.56 21.21 50.09
C ALA A 383 54.68 20.02 49.60
N GLY A 384 55.16 18.81 49.32
CA GLY A 384 56.40 18.14 49.72
C GLY A 384 56.08 17.04 50.74
N GLN A 385 55.75 15.81 50.30
CA GLN A 385 56.14 14.57 50.98
C GLN A 385 55.86 13.30 50.16
N GLU A 386 56.87 12.43 50.17
CA GLU A 386 57.05 11.14 49.51
C GLU A 386 56.26 9.97 50.15
N PRO A 387 56.25 8.78 49.51
CA PRO A 387 55.26 7.73 49.75
C PRO A 387 55.71 6.67 50.79
N MET A 388 54.72 5.92 51.29
CA MET A 388 54.84 4.49 51.60
C MET A 388 53.69 3.72 50.97
#